data_AF-A0A1U7SIE6-F1
#
_entry.id   AF-A0A1U7SIE6-F1
#
_cell.length_a   1.000
_cell.length_b   1.000
_cell.length_c   1.000
_cell.angle_alpha   90.00
_cell.angle_beta   90.00
_cell.angle_gamma   90.00
#
_symmetry.space_group_name_H-M   'P 1'
#
loop_
_entity.id
_entity.type
_entity.pdbx_description
1 polymer ?
#
loop_
_entity_poly.entity_id
_entity_poly.type
_entity_poly.pdbx_seq_one_letter_code
_entity_poly.pdbx_strand_id
1 'polypeptide(L)'
;MKPIRKYVDVCNPLLPGYTGYIPQRCYRVGTSYGNDSLVCMTSMYNAVQRNNDMKDELRYIAATTPRLPPICCNEDVLQALYEYNYKHHPYMLGTKETKRSLLEPPIPGWTGFVPRAKVTDLGDGVRYHEMAKNCYQDFKNIIDQVTCDPSSKINKGEKPNVEVSHVPKVYHRSYRPEGMIPKYTGHVPHQHLTVGKTYGNLCRSCSACSHKEACYGAYLTKKHRAEWKHQKNRECDVKS
;
A
#
# COMPACT_ATOMS: atom_id res chain seq x y z
N MET A 1 38.57 8.29 14.02
CA MET A 1 37.38 9.09 14.40
C MET A 1 36.25 8.14 14.76
N LYS A 2 35.73 8.18 15.99
CA LYS A 2 34.61 7.33 16.41
C LYS A 2 33.29 7.85 15.80
N PRO A 3 32.37 6.98 15.36
CA PRO A 3 31.09 7.43 14.83
C PRO A 3 30.26 8.08 15.95
N ILE A 4 29.81 9.31 15.70
CA ILE A 4 28.89 10.03 16.59
C ILE A 4 27.58 9.26 16.62
N ARG A 5 27.34 8.54 17.72
CA ARG A 5 26.07 7.88 18.00
C ARG A 5 25.06 9.01 18.25
N LYS A 6 24.17 9.26 17.28
CA LYS A 6 23.05 10.19 17.46
C LYS A 6 22.14 9.61 18.53
N TYR A 7 22.29 10.07 19.77
CA TYR A 7 21.36 9.77 20.85
C TYR A 7 20.05 10.45 20.47
N VAL A 8 19.05 9.68 20.08
CA VAL A 8 17.68 10.19 20.00
C VAL A 8 17.27 10.36 21.45
N ASP A 9 17.06 11.60 21.88
CA ASP A 9 16.57 11.89 23.21
C ASP A 9 15.26 11.13 23.38
N VAL A 10 15.17 10.28 24.41
CA VAL A 10 13.97 9.48 24.71
C VAL A 10 12.75 10.39 24.87
N CYS A 11 13.00 11.64 25.26
CA CYS A 11 12.01 12.68 25.43
C CYS A 11 11.67 13.44 24.15
N ASN A 12 12.34 13.24 23.00
CA ASN A 12 11.97 13.92 21.76
C ASN A 12 12.12 12.98 20.55
N PRO A 13 11.02 12.34 20.07
CA PRO A 13 11.08 11.30 19.04
C PRO A 13 11.45 11.84 17.64
N LEU A 14 11.61 13.16 17.51
CA LEU A 14 11.98 13.76 16.25
C LEU A 14 13.48 13.68 16.03
N LEU A 15 13.87 13.45 14.77
CA LEU A 15 15.26 13.48 14.36
C LEU A 15 15.85 14.85 14.69
N PRO A 16 17.03 14.94 15.35
CA PRO A 16 17.70 16.20 15.57
C PRO A 16 17.89 16.96 14.25
N GLY A 17 17.42 18.22 14.20
CA GLY A 17 17.41 19.04 12.99
C GLY A 17 16.20 18.85 12.08
N TYR A 18 15.21 18.04 12.47
CA TYR A 18 13.92 17.98 11.77
C TYR A 18 13.20 19.33 11.86
N THR A 19 12.94 19.94 10.71
CA THR A 19 12.21 21.21 10.57
C THR A 19 10.89 21.03 9.81
N GLY A 20 10.48 19.78 9.59
CA GLY A 20 9.33 19.41 8.77
C GLY A 20 7.98 19.65 9.46
N TYR A 21 6.95 19.08 8.85
CA TYR A 21 5.57 19.17 9.34
C TYR A 21 5.42 18.45 10.68
N ILE A 22 4.69 19.08 11.62
CA ILE A 22 4.30 18.52 12.90
C ILE A 22 2.80 18.78 13.07
N PRO A 23 1.98 17.72 13.22
CA PRO A 23 0.56 17.87 13.46
C PRO A 23 0.28 18.79 14.64
N GLN A 24 -0.73 19.67 14.50
CA GLN A 24 -1.15 20.64 15.52
C GLN A 24 -0.16 21.77 15.87
N ARG A 25 1.07 21.75 15.36
CA ARG A 25 2.05 22.82 15.64
C ARG A 25 1.60 24.19 15.12
N CYS A 26 0.87 24.23 14.00
CA CYS A 26 0.35 25.49 13.44
C CYS A 26 -0.63 26.22 14.35
N TYR A 27 -1.20 25.55 15.35
CA TYR A 27 -2.09 26.14 16.34
C TYR A 27 -1.36 26.58 17.62
N ARG A 28 -0.02 26.49 17.66
CA ARG A 28 0.80 26.86 18.81
C ARG A 28 1.82 27.92 18.40
N VAL A 29 1.98 28.93 19.25
CA VAL A 29 2.87 30.09 19.04
C VAL A 29 3.51 30.45 20.38
N GLY A 30 4.73 30.97 20.35
CA GLY A 30 5.39 31.56 21.53
C GLY A 30 6.37 30.65 22.27
N THR A 31 6.67 29.44 21.76
CA THR A 31 7.76 28.60 22.30
C THR A 31 8.73 28.14 21.21
N SER A 32 9.81 27.45 21.61
CA SER A 32 10.79 26.92 20.65
C SER A 32 10.18 25.76 19.85
N TYR A 33 10.66 25.57 18.61
CA TYR A 33 10.21 24.47 17.76
C TYR A 33 10.32 23.11 18.46
N GLY A 34 11.40 22.88 19.22
CA GLY A 34 11.62 21.65 19.98
C GLY A 34 10.56 21.42 21.07
N ASN A 35 10.21 22.45 21.82
CA ASN A 35 9.20 22.33 22.89
C ASN A 35 7.80 22.15 22.31
N ASP A 36 7.45 22.92 21.28
CA ASP A 36 6.17 22.76 20.59
C ASP A 36 6.04 21.37 19.97
N SER A 37 7.14 20.89 19.36
CA SER A 37 7.17 19.58 18.74
C SER A 37 6.90 18.45 19.72
N LEU A 38 7.51 18.51 20.90
CA LEU A 38 7.38 17.48 21.91
C LEU A 38 5.93 17.39 22.37
N VAL A 39 5.35 18.52 22.78
CA VAL A 39 3.98 18.54 23.28
C VAL A 39 2.97 18.13 22.20
N CYS A 40 3.15 18.57 20.96
CA CYS A 40 2.29 18.14 19.84
C CYS A 40 2.38 16.62 19.62
N MET A 41 3.59 16.06 19.64
CA MET A 41 3.81 14.62 19.48
C MET A 41 3.23 13.82 20.65
N THR A 42 3.44 14.26 21.89
CA THR A 42 2.88 13.62 23.10
C THR A 42 1.35 13.68 23.09
N SER A 43 0.77 14.83 22.75
CA SER A 43 -0.69 15.00 22.62
C SER A 43 -1.26 14.04 21.59
N MET A 44 -0.63 13.95 20.41
CA MET A 44 -1.04 13.04 19.35
C MET A 44 -0.93 11.58 19.78
N TYR A 45 0.19 11.18 20.40
CA TYR A 45 0.38 9.83 20.91
C TYR A 45 -0.69 9.47 21.94
N ASN A 46 -0.94 10.34 22.91
CA ASN A 46 -1.95 10.13 23.94
C ASN A 46 -3.37 10.09 23.35
N ALA A 47 -3.66 10.85 22.31
CA ALA A 47 -4.96 10.80 21.62
C ALA A 47 -5.14 9.48 20.86
N VAL A 48 -4.09 8.99 20.20
CA VAL A 48 -4.12 7.69 19.51
C VAL A 48 -4.31 6.55 20.50
N GLN A 49 -3.58 6.56 21.62
CA GLN A 49 -3.72 5.52 22.65
C GLN A 49 -5.13 5.51 23.25
N ARG A 50 -5.65 6.66 23.67
CA ARG A 50 -7.04 6.77 24.17
C ARG A 50 -8.07 6.24 23.16
N ASN A 51 -7.89 6.54 21.88
CA ASN A 51 -8.78 6.03 20.83
C ASN A 51 -8.67 4.51 20.64
N ASN A 52 -7.49 3.94 20.84
CA ASN A 52 -7.30 2.49 20.79
C ASN A 52 -7.92 1.83 22.02
N ASP A 53 -7.64 2.34 23.21
CA ASP A 53 -8.20 1.86 24.47
C ASP A 53 -9.73 1.88 24.44
N MET A 54 -10.32 2.99 23.96
CA MET A 54 -11.78 3.10 23.78
C MET A 54 -12.31 2.07 22.77
N LYS A 55 -11.60 1.81 21.67
CA LYS A 55 -12.01 0.79 20.70
C LYS A 55 -11.96 -0.60 21.31
N ASP A 56 -10.94 -0.89 22.11
CA ASP A 56 -10.78 -2.20 22.75
C ASP A 56 -11.79 -2.40 23.88
N GLU A 57 -12.10 -1.36 24.64
CA GLU A 57 -13.21 -1.35 25.60
C GLU A 57 -14.54 -1.61 24.91
N LEU A 58 -14.85 -0.90 23.82
CA LEU A 58 -16.07 -1.12 23.04
C LEU A 58 -16.16 -2.53 22.46
N ARG A 59 -15.05 -3.09 21.99
CA ARG A 59 -14.97 -4.48 21.51
C ARG A 59 -15.24 -5.47 22.64
N TYR A 60 -14.66 -5.23 23.82
CA TYR A 60 -14.87 -6.05 24.99
C TYR A 60 -16.33 -6.00 25.45
N ILE A 61 -16.92 -4.80 25.53
CA ILE A 61 -18.34 -4.63 25.86
C ILE A 61 -19.21 -5.36 24.83
N ALA A 62 -19.01 -5.11 23.53
CA ALA A 62 -19.79 -5.76 22.47
C ALA A 62 -19.68 -7.30 22.49
N ALA A 63 -18.53 -7.84 22.90
CA ALA A 63 -18.32 -9.28 23.03
C ALA A 63 -18.92 -9.88 24.30
N THR A 64 -18.99 -9.12 25.40
CA THR A 64 -19.50 -9.58 26.70
C THR A 64 -20.99 -9.35 26.88
N THR A 65 -21.55 -8.33 26.23
CA THR A 65 -22.99 -8.06 26.26
C THR A 65 -23.76 -9.20 25.61
N PRO A 66 -24.81 -9.75 26.25
CA PRO A 66 -25.64 -10.78 25.64
C PRO A 66 -26.30 -10.23 24.37
N ARG A 67 -26.39 -11.07 23.34
CA ARG A 67 -27.08 -10.68 22.09
C ARG A 67 -28.54 -10.39 22.40
N LEU A 68 -28.96 -9.16 22.12
CA LEU A 68 -30.35 -8.76 22.27
C LEU A 68 -31.22 -9.55 21.28
N PRO A 69 -32.41 -10.01 21.69
CA PRO A 69 -33.36 -10.57 20.76
C PRO A 69 -33.79 -9.47 19.77
N PRO A 70 -33.97 -9.79 18.48
CA PRO A 70 -34.50 -8.85 17.52
C PRO A 70 -35.93 -8.45 17.92
N ILE A 71 -36.24 -7.15 17.90
CA ILE A 71 -37.55 -6.61 18.25
C ILE A 71 -38.60 -6.93 17.17
N CYS A 72 -38.18 -6.97 15.90
CA CYS A 72 -39.00 -7.27 14.74
C CYS A 72 -38.29 -8.27 13.84
N CYS A 73 -39.04 -8.94 12.95
CA CYS A 73 -38.42 -9.87 12.02
C CYS A 73 -37.67 -9.11 10.91
N ASN A 74 -36.66 -9.75 10.32
CA ASN A 74 -35.87 -9.12 9.26
C ASN A 74 -36.75 -8.69 8.07
N GLU A 75 -37.82 -9.43 7.79
CA GLU A 75 -38.76 -9.09 6.70
C GLU A 75 -39.51 -7.80 6.98
N ASP A 76 -39.94 -7.54 8.22
CA ASP A 76 -40.61 -6.29 8.60
C ASP A 76 -39.68 -5.08 8.43
N VAL A 77 -38.40 -5.24 8.79
CA VAL A 77 -37.38 -4.19 8.61
C VAL A 77 -37.14 -3.92 7.12
N LEU A 78 -37.01 -4.97 6.31
CA LEU A 78 -36.85 -4.83 4.87
C LEU A 78 -38.08 -4.17 4.24
N GLN A 79 -39.27 -4.58 4.64
CA GLN A 79 -40.53 -4.00 4.19
C GLN A 79 -40.61 -2.51 4.53
N ALA A 80 -40.27 -2.11 5.76
CA ALA A 80 -40.22 -0.71 6.17
C ALA A 80 -39.18 0.10 5.38
N LEU A 81 -38.02 -0.48 5.08
CA LEU A 81 -37.00 0.13 4.22
C LEU A 81 -37.50 0.29 2.78
N TYR A 82 -38.20 -0.71 2.24
CA TYR A 82 -38.78 -0.64 0.91
C TYR A 82 -39.89 0.40 0.83
N GLU A 83 -40.77 0.47 1.82
CA GLU A 83 -41.82 1.49 1.91
C GLU A 83 -41.24 2.91 1.98
N TYR A 84 -40.20 3.10 2.81
CA TYR A 84 -39.49 4.38 2.88
C TYR A 84 -38.87 4.76 1.54
N ASN A 85 -38.16 3.83 0.90
CA ASN A 85 -37.50 4.06 -0.37
C ASN A 85 -38.51 4.34 -1.49
N TYR A 86 -39.63 3.60 -1.53
CA TYR A 86 -40.71 3.84 -2.48
C TYR A 86 -41.35 5.22 -2.30
N LYS A 87 -41.60 5.63 -1.05
CA LYS A 87 -42.23 6.93 -0.72
C LYS A 87 -41.33 8.12 -0.99
N HIS A 88 -40.03 8.01 -0.70
CA HIS A 88 -39.09 9.14 -0.74
C HIS A 88 -38.16 9.14 -1.96
N HIS A 89 -38.04 8.02 -2.68
CA HIS A 89 -37.17 7.87 -3.84
C HIS A 89 -37.87 7.08 -4.97
N PRO A 90 -38.96 7.61 -5.56
CA PRO A 90 -39.79 6.90 -6.54
C PRO A 90 -39.05 6.50 -7.83
N TYR A 91 -37.87 7.07 -8.10
CA TYR A 91 -37.04 6.74 -9.28
C TYR A 91 -35.85 5.81 -8.96
N MET A 92 -35.74 5.29 -7.74
CA MET A 92 -34.65 4.42 -7.29
C MET A 92 -35.15 2.98 -7.06
N LEU A 93 -35.48 2.28 -8.14
CA LEU A 93 -35.78 0.84 -8.07
C LEU A 93 -34.46 0.04 -8.18
N GLY A 94 -34.02 -0.55 -7.07
CA GLY A 94 -32.93 -1.53 -7.04
C GLY A 94 -31.72 -1.17 -6.17
N THR A 95 -30.82 -2.13 -5.98
CA THR A 95 -29.50 -1.88 -5.38
C THR A 95 -28.76 -0.89 -6.27
N LYS A 96 -28.47 0.32 -5.77
CA LYS A 96 -27.53 1.22 -6.45
C LYS A 96 -26.22 0.47 -6.65
N GLU A 97 -25.91 0.12 -7.90
CA GLU A 97 -24.54 -0.22 -8.26
C GLU A 97 -23.72 1.04 -8.01
N THR A 98 -23.08 1.12 -6.85
CA THR A 98 -22.18 2.23 -6.50
C THR A 98 -20.89 2.18 -7.30
N LYS A 99 -20.66 1.06 -7.99
CA LYS A 99 -19.52 0.87 -8.88
C LYS A 99 -19.88 1.42 -10.25
N ARG A 100 -19.14 2.44 -10.67
CA ARG A 100 -19.16 2.93 -12.05
C ARG A 100 -18.69 1.82 -12.98
N SER A 101 -19.30 1.74 -14.16
CA SER A 101 -18.89 0.75 -15.16
C SER A 101 -17.47 1.07 -15.64
N LEU A 102 -16.67 0.05 -15.99
CA LEU A 102 -15.30 0.25 -16.46
C LEU A 102 -15.21 1.12 -17.73
N LEU A 103 -16.28 1.13 -18.54
CA LEU A 103 -16.37 1.91 -19.78
C LEU A 103 -16.89 3.33 -19.55
N GLU A 104 -17.37 3.64 -18.33
CA GLU A 104 -17.80 4.99 -17.99
C GLU A 104 -16.57 5.90 -17.91
N PRO A 105 -16.58 7.05 -18.62
CA PRO A 105 -15.48 7.99 -18.54
C PRO A 105 -15.34 8.56 -17.12
N PRO A 106 -14.13 8.97 -16.70
CA PRO A 106 -13.92 9.51 -15.37
C PRO A 106 -14.71 10.81 -15.16
N ILE A 107 -14.97 11.11 -13.88
CA ILE A 107 -15.64 12.36 -13.48
C ILE A 107 -14.89 13.56 -14.06
N PRO A 108 -15.58 14.58 -14.60
CA PRO A 108 -14.93 15.82 -15.02
C PRO A 108 -14.01 16.40 -13.93
N GLY A 109 -12.78 16.78 -14.30
CA GLY A 109 -11.76 17.24 -13.36
C GLY A 109 -10.92 16.13 -12.71
N TRP A 110 -11.23 14.86 -12.96
CA TRP A 110 -10.35 13.77 -12.57
C TRP A 110 -9.09 13.74 -13.44
N THR A 111 -7.92 13.81 -12.81
CA THR A 111 -6.60 13.87 -13.47
C THR A 111 -5.77 12.60 -13.24
N GLY A 112 -6.41 11.53 -12.78
CA GLY A 112 -5.77 10.25 -12.50
C GLY A 112 -5.34 9.48 -13.75
N PHE A 113 -4.85 8.26 -13.53
CA PHE A 113 -4.31 7.41 -14.59
C PHE A 113 -5.40 6.75 -15.44
N VAL A 114 -5.45 7.08 -16.72
CA VAL A 114 -6.23 6.35 -17.73
C VAL A 114 -5.29 5.37 -18.45
N PRO A 115 -5.56 4.04 -18.44
CA PRO A 115 -4.78 3.06 -19.18
C PRO A 115 -4.68 3.44 -20.65
N ARG A 116 -3.51 3.25 -21.27
CA ARG A 116 -3.24 3.51 -22.71
C ARG A 116 -3.38 4.96 -23.20
N ALA A 117 -3.93 5.89 -22.42
CA ALA A 117 -4.11 7.28 -22.81
C ALA A 117 -2.84 8.03 -23.28
N LYS A 118 -1.65 7.63 -22.81
CA LYS A 118 -0.37 8.25 -23.20
C LYS A 118 0.46 7.42 -24.18
N VAL A 119 0.08 6.16 -24.40
CA VAL A 119 0.92 5.17 -25.11
C VAL A 119 0.38 4.89 -26.51
N THR A 120 -0.87 5.26 -26.77
CA THR A 120 -1.54 5.00 -28.04
C THR A 120 -2.23 6.24 -28.57
N ASP A 121 -2.30 6.31 -29.89
CA ASP A 121 -2.94 7.37 -30.68
C ASP A 121 -4.42 7.58 -30.33
N LEU A 122 -5.04 6.67 -29.57
CA LEU A 122 -6.41 6.80 -29.04
C LEU A 122 -6.61 8.04 -28.14
N GLY A 123 -5.53 8.58 -27.58
CA GLY A 123 -5.56 9.76 -26.72
C GLY A 123 -5.19 11.07 -27.42
N ASP A 124 -4.76 11.02 -28.68
CA ASP A 124 -4.23 12.20 -29.36
C ASP A 124 -5.34 13.05 -29.96
N GLY A 125 -5.39 14.33 -29.58
CA GLY A 125 -6.28 15.32 -30.19
C GLY A 125 -7.77 15.23 -29.86
N VAL A 126 -8.20 14.34 -28.96
CA VAL A 126 -9.62 14.16 -28.60
C VAL A 126 -9.96 14.71 -27.21
N ARG A 127 -11.26 14.92 -26.94
CA ARG A 127 -11.74 15.38 -25.63
C ARG A 127 -11.48 14.31 -24.57
N TYR A 128 -11.24 14.74 -23.33
CA TYR A 128 -10.87 13.82 -22.24
C TYR A 128 -11.83 12.64 -22.03
N HIS A 129 -13.14 12.88 -22.13
CA HIS A 129 -14.15 11.84 -21.97
C HIS A 129 -14.17 10.83 -23.13
N GLU A 130 -13.89 11.28 -24.36
CA GLU A 130 -13.77 10.41 -25.54
C GLU A 130 -12.49 9.59 -25.49
N MET A 131 -11.35 10.24 -25.17
CA MET A 131 -10.08 9.55 -24.91
C MET A 131 -10.28 8.43 -23.90
N ALA A 132 -10.87 8.75 -22.74
CA ALA A 132 -11.00 7.78 -21.67
C ALA A 132 -11.90 6.61 -22.07
N LYS A 133 -13.03 6.88 -22.72
CA LYS A 133 -13.92 5.84 -23.26
C LYS A 133 -13.19 4.91 -24.24
N ASN A 134 -12.49 5.48 -25.22
CA ASN A 134 -11.75 4.70 -26.22
C ASN A 134 -10.64 3.86 -25.59
N CYS A 135 -9.91 4.46 -24.65
CA CYS A 135 -8.86 3.80 -23.89
C CYS A 135 -9.37 2.63 -23.05
N TYR A 136 -10.50 2.80 -22.37
CA TYR A 136 -11.11 1.73 -21.59
C TYR A 136 -11.69 0.61 -22.45
N GLN A 137 -12.27 0.95 -23.61
CA GLN A 137 -12.75 -0.06 -24.57
C GLN A 137 -11.59 -0.91 -25.11
N ASP A 138 -10.51 -0.27 -25.53
CA ASP A 138 -9.34 -1.00 -26.01
C ASP A 138 -8.71 -1.85 -24.89
N PHE A 139 -8.55 -1.28 -23.69
CA PHE A 139 -8.04 -2.02 -22.55
C PHE A 139 -8.92 -3.23 -22.20
N LYS A 140 -10.24 -3.08 -22.29
CA LYS A 140 -11.19 -4.18 -22.11
C LYS A 140 -11.02 -5.25 -23.19
N ASN A 141 -10.89 -4.86 -24.46
CA ASN A 141 -10.65 -5.80 -25.56
C ASN A 141 -9.37 -6.60 -25.35
N ILE A 142 -8.29 -5.98 -24.86
CA ILE A 142 -7.04 -6.67 -24.52
C ILE A 142 -7.27 -7.67 -23.39
N ILE A 143 -7.97 -7.28 -22.33
CA ILE A 143 -8.29 -8.19 -21.22
C ILE A 143 -9.10 -9.38 -21.74
N ASP A 144 -10.15 -9.11 -22.50
CA ASP A 144 -11.07 -10.11 -23.00
C ASP A 144 -10.34 -11.10 -23.94
N GLN A 145 -9.47 -10.60 -24.84
CA GLN A 145 -8.61 -11.43 -25.70
C GLN A 145 -7.66 -12.34 -24.89
N VAL A 146 -7.04 -11.81 -23.84
CA VAL A 146 -6.14 -12.60 -22.97
C VAL A 146 -6.91 -13.68 -22.18
N THR A 147 -8.18 -13.44 -21.87
CA THR A 147 -9.01 -14.42 -21.14
C THR A 147 -9.65 -15.48 -22.03
N CYS A 148 -9.76 -15.27 -23.34
CA CYS A 148 -10.44 -16.18 -24.27
C CYS A 148 -9.54 -17.22 -24.95
N ASP A 149 -8.22 -17.20 -24.75
CA ASP A 149 -7.30 -18.17 -25.36
C ASP A 149 -6.62 -19.10 -24.33
N PRO A 150 -7.17 -20.30 -24.08
CA PRO A 150 -6.42 -21.38 -23.42
C PRO A 150 -5.31 -21.97 -24.31
N SER A 151 -5.26 -21.63 -25.62
CA SER A 151 -4.44 -22.35 -26.62
C SER A 151 -3.53 -21.51 -27.51
N SER A 152 -3.58 -20.18 -27.51
CA SER A 152 -2.67 -19.38 -28.33
C SER A 152 -1.30 -19.24 -27.64
N LYS A 153 -0.39 -20.18 -27.90
CA LYS A 153 1.05 -19.96 -27.73
C LYS A 153 1.48 -18.86 -28.72
N ILE A 154 1.40 -17.60 -28.31
CA ILE A 154 2.00 -16.51 -29.07
C ILE A 154 3.52 -16.71 -29.01
N ASN A 155 4.12 -16.91 -30.18
CA ASN A 155 5.56 -16.94 -30.40
C ASN A 155 6.15 -15.62 -29.89
N LYS A 156 6.64 -15.64 -28.65
CA LYS A 156 7.50 -14.59 -28.11
C LYS A 156 8.77 -14.64 -28.94
N GLY A 157 9.01 -13.63 -29.78
CA GLY A 157 10.33 -13.39 -30.36
C GLY A 157 11.39 -13.52 -29.26
N GLU A 158 12.52 -14.14 -29.61
CA GLU A 158 13.59 -14.56 -28.71
C GLU A 158 13.81 -13.56 -27.57
N LYS A 159 13.22 -13.86 -26.43
CA LYS A 159 13.62 -13.23 -25.17
C LYS A 159 14.92 -13.92 -24.80
N PRO A 160 16.02 -13.19 -24.49
CA PRO A 160 17.19 -13.81 -23.90
C PRO A 160 16.71 -14.64 -22.71
N ASN A 161 17.18 -15.88 -22.66
CA ASN A 161 16.70 -16.93 -21.78
C ASN A 161 16.95 -16.54 -20.31
N VAL A 162 16.06 -15.71 -19.78
CA VAL A 162 15.89 -15.51 -18.35
C VAL A 162 14.74 -16.44 -18.03
N GLU A 163 15.06 -17.57 -17.39
CA GLU A 163 14.08 -18.41 -16.72
C GLU A 163 13.27 -17.54 -15.77
N VAL A 164 12.15 -17.01 -16.25
CA VAL A 164 11.11 -16.49 -15.38
C VAL A 164 10.48 -17.73 -14.78
N SER A 165 11.05 -18.16 -13.65
CA SER A 165 10.43 -19.15 -12.79
C SER A 165 8.97 -18.76 -12.64
N HIS A 166 8.08 -19.73 -12.83
CA HIS A 166 6.66 -19.53 -12.60
C HIS A 166 6.50 -19.08 -11.15
N VAL A 167 6.40 -17.76 -10.92
CA VAL A 167 6.22 -17.22 -9.58
C VAL A 167 4.79 -17.59 -9.18
N PRO A 168 4.60 -18.43 -8.15
CA PRO A 168 3.27 -18.78 -7.67
C PRO A 168 2.50 -17.50 -7.33
N LYS A 169 1.16 -17.53 -7.40
CA LYS A 169 0.21 -16.43 -7.11
C LYS A 169 0.26 -15.90 -5.67
N VAL A 170 1.40 -15.95 -5.02
CA VAL A 170 1.62 -15.59 -3.65
C VAL A 170 2.47 -14.31 -3.66
N TYR A 171 1.96 -13.30 -2.94
CA TYR A 171 2.64 -12.06 -2.51
C TYR A 171 2.58 -10.83 -3.44
N HIS A 172 1.58 -9.97 -3.15
CA HIS A 172 1.69 -8.51 -3.22
C HIS A 172 2.85 -8.02 -2.33
N ARG A 173 4.08 -8.19 -2.78
CA ARG A 173 5.25 -7.69 -2.08
C ARG A 173 5.61 -6.30 -2.62
N SER A 174 5.70 -5.31 -1.75
CA SER A 174 6.12 -3.95 -2.15
C SER A 174 7.50 -3.94 -2.79
N TYR A 175 8.40 -4.82 -2.31
CA TYR A 175 9.76 -4.97 -2.82
C TYR A 175 9.96 -6.29 -3.55
N ARG A 176 10.10 -6.26 -4.88
CA ARG A 176 10.22 -7.42 -5.75
C ARG A 176 11.69 -7.73 -6.10
N PRO A 177 12.06 -9.02 -6.27
CA PRO A 177 13.42 -9.40 -6.68
C PRO A 177 13.81 -8.91 -8.07
N GLU A 178 12.84 -8.70 -8.96
CA GLU A 178 13.04 -8.11 -10.28
C GLU A 178 13.37 -6.61 -10.22
N GLY A 179 13.27 -5.98 -9.04
CA GLY A 179 13.42 -4.55 -8.85
C GLY A 179 12.10 -3.79 -8.83
N MET A 180 12.16 -2.47 -8.60
CA MET A 180 10.96 -1.64 -8.53
C MET A 180 10.42 -1.34 -9.91
N ILE A 181 9.09 -1.17 -10.00
CA ILE A 181 8.43 -0.78 -11.24
C ILE A 181 9.01 0.58 -11.68
N PRO A 182 9.31 0.76 -12.98
CA PRO A 182 9.75 2.06 -13.49
C PRO A 182 8.78 3.17 -13.08
N LYS A 183 9.32 4.34 -12.69
CA LYS A 183 8.57 5.50 -12.15
C LYS A 183 7.95 5.30 -10.76
N TYR A 184 8.30 4.25 -10.02
CA TYR A 184 7.98 4.19 -8.59
C TYR A 184 8.67 5.34 -7.84
N THR A 185 7.86 6.23 -7.26
CA THR A 185 8.30 7.42 -6.51
C THR A 185 8.32 7.19 -5.00
N GLY A 186 8.00 5.98 -4.54
CA GLY A 186 8.04 5.65 -3.12
C GLY A 186 9.45 5.37 -2.60
N HIS A 187 9.55 5.07 -1.31
CA HIS A 187 10.82 4.86 -0.63
C HIS A 187 11.52 3.57 -1.10
N VAL A 188 12.82 3.64 -1.41
CA VAL A 188 13.68 2.47 -1.62
C VAL A 188 14.77 2.47 -0.53
N PRO A 189 14.86 1.43 0.30
CA PRO A 189 15.83 1.37 1.38
C PRO A 189 17.26 1.51 0.86
N HIS A 190 18.03 2.39 1.51
CA HIS A 190 19.45 2.67 1.22
C HIS A 190 19.74 3.28 -0.16
N GLN A 191 18.72 3.70 -0.94
CA GLN A 191 18.94 4.33 -2.26
C GLN A 191 19.79 5.61 -2.18
N HIS A 192 19.59 6.43 -1.14
CA HIS A 192 20.28 7.72 -1.00
C HIS A 192 21.77 7.61 -0.68
N LEU A 193 22.25 6.42 -0.30
CA LEU A 193 23.64 6.18 0.10
C LEU A 193 24.52 5.68 -1.05
N THR A 194 23.93 5.42 -2.20
CA THR A 194 24.63 4.81 -3.35
C THR A 194 24.63 5.76 -4.55
N VAL A 195 25.82 6.05 -5.07
CA VAL A 195 26.02 6.87 -6.28
C VAL A 195 26.56 5.96 -7.40
N GLY A 196 26.21 6.27 -8.66
CA GLY A 196 26.79 5.60 -9.84
C GLY A 196 26.09 4.31 -10.29
N LYS A 197 24.91 3.98 -9.76
CA LYS A 197 24.08 2.86 -10.25
C LYS A 197 22.79 3.37 -10.88
N THR A 198 22.34 2.71 -11.94
CA THR A 198 21.00 2.96 -12.49
C THR A 198 19.93 2.54 -11.48
N TYR A 199 18.76 3.17 -11.54
CA TYR A 199 17.64 2.88 -10.64
C TYR A 199 17.30 1.38 -10.56
N GLY A 200 17.28 0.69 -11.71
CA GLY A 200 17.01 -0.75 -11.77
C GLY A 200 18.08 -1.58 -11.06
N ASN A 201 19.36 -1.30 -11.28
CA ASN A 201 20.46 -2.03 -10.64
C ASN A 201 20.49 -1.79 -9.13
N LEU A 202 20.18 -0.56 -8.72
CA LEU A 202 20.07 -0.21 -7.32
C LEU A 202 18.95 -0.99 -6.62
N CYS A 203 17.75 -1.01 -7.22
CA CYS A 203 16.60 -1.72 -6.67
C CYS A 203 16.85 -3.23 -6.55
N ARG A 204 17.48 -3.87 -7.55
CA ARG A 204 17.80 -5.31 -7.50
C ARG A 204 18.88 -5.64 -6.46
N SER A 205 19.84 -4.73 -6.27
CA SER A 205 20.91 -4.89 -5.28
C SER A 205 20.48 -4.59 -3.84
N CYS A 206 19.30 -4.00 -3.63
CA CYS A 206 18.76 -3.72 -2.31
C CYS A 206 18.50 -5.03 -1.55
N SER A 207 18.93 -5.11 -0.29
CA SER A 207 18.71 -6.28 0.56
C SER A 207 17.23 -6.66 0.69
N ALA A 208 16.34 -5.68 0.63
CA ALA A 208 14.90 -5.90 0.68
C ALA A 208 14.35 -6.62 -0.56
N CYS A 209 14.97 -6.40 -1.73
CA CYS A 209 14.56 -6.99 -3.00
C CYS A 209 15.30 -8.30 -3.29
N SER A 210 16.58 -8.41 -2.94
CA SER A 210 17.47 -9.48 -3.42
C SER A 210 17.19 -10.88 -2.85
N HIS A 211 16.30 -11.02 -1.87
CA HIS A 211 16.03 -12.30 -1.22
C HIS A 211 14.74 -12.97 -1.70
N LYS A 212 14.69 -14.31 -1.60
CA LYS A 212 13.56 -15.13 -2.07
C LYS A 212 12.46 -15.37 -1.03
N GLU A 213 12.70 -15.01 0.24
CA GLU A 213 11.72 -15.20 1.32
C GLU A 213 10.45 -14.34 1.16
N ALA A 214 9.32 -14.82 1.69
CA ALA A 214 8.01 -14.17 1.55
C ALA A 214 7.99 -12.69 2.01
N CYS A 215 8.65 -12.36 3.13
CA CYS A 215 8.74 -11.00 3.67
C CYS A 215 10.17 -10.70 4.18
N TYR A 216 10.50 -9.40 4.33
CA TYR A 216 11.88 -9.00 4.69
C TYR A 216 12.22 -9.41 6.12
N GLY A 217 11.24 -9.46 7.01
CA GLY A 217 11.38 -10.00 8.36
C GLY A 217 11.83 -11.46 8.35
N ALA A 218 11.19 -12.32 7.54
CA ALA A 218 11.57 -13.72 7.43
C ALA A 218 13.01 -13.92 6.92
N TYR A 219 13.44 -13.08 5.98
CA TYR A 219 14.83 -13.05 5.52
C TYR A 219 15.80 -12.68 6.63
N LEU A 220 15.53 -11.63 7.41
CA LEU A 220 16.38 -11.24 8.52
C LEU A 220 16.46 -12.33 9.58
N THR A 221 15.34 -12.95 9.96
CA THR A 221 15.32 -14.05 10.93
C THR A 221 16.17 -15.23 10.46
N LYS A 222 16.04 -15.63 9.18
CA LYS A 222 16.84 -16.71 8.61
C LYS A 222 18.32 -16.37 8.55
N LYS A 223 18.66 -15.14 8.16
CA LYS A 223 20.02 -14.62 8.14
C LYS A 223 20.67 -14.65 9.52
N HIS A 224 20.00 -14.08 10.53
CA HIS A 224 20.49 -14.09 11.92
C HIS A 224 20.65 -15.50 12.48
N ARG A 225 19.73 -16.42 12.16
CA ARG A 225 19.85 -17.83 12.58
C ARG A 225 21.06 -18.51 11.94
N ALA A 226 21.38 -18.18 10.68
CA ALA A 226 22.57 -18.70 10.01
C ALA A 226 23.87 -18.11 10.59
N GLU A 227 23.89 -16.80 10.87
CA GLU A 227 25.02 -16.12 11.52
C GLU A 227 25.31 -16.71 12.90
N TRP A 228 24.27 -16.93 13.72
CA TRP A 228 24.41 -17.54 15.04
C TRP A 228 24.99 -18.96 14.98
N LYS A 229 24.57 -19.78 14.00
CA LYS A 229 25.12 -21.12 13.79
C LYS A 229 26.61 -21.06 13.39
N HIS A 230 26.99 -20.14 12.50
CA HIS A 230 28.39 -19.95 12.13
C HIS A 230 29.25 -19.48 13.31
N GLN A 231 28.73 -18.58 14.16
CA GLN A 231 29.41 -18.12 15.37
C GLN A 231 29.67 -19.29 16.33
N LYS A 232 28.64 -20.09 16.60
CA LYS A 232 28.72 -21.25 17.49
C LYS A 232 29.71 -22.31 16.97
N ASN A 233 29.71 -22.59 15.68
CA ASN A 233 30.65 -23.55 15.09
C ASN A 233 32.10 -23.05 15.19
N ARG A 234 32.36 -21.76 14.96
CA ARG A 234 33.70 -21.16 15.14
C ARG A 234 34.18 -21.21 16.59
N GLU A 235 33.27 -21.05 17.57
CA GLU A 235 33.62 -21.16 18.99
C GLU A 235 33.90 -22.61 19.43
N CYS A 236 33.31 -23.59 18.76
CA CYS A 236 33.63 -25.01 18.95
C CYS A 236 34.99 -25.37 18.34
N ASP A 237 35.31 -24.85 17.15
CA ASP A 237 36.58 -25.13 16.46
C ASP A 237 37.81 -24.49 17.14
N VAL A 238 37.63 -23.42 17.93
CA VAL A 238 38.70 -22.76 18.70
C VAL A 238 38.94 -23.42 20.07
N LYS A 239 38.04 -24.31 20.50
CA LYS A 239 38.10 -25.02 21.79
C LYS A 239 38.49 -26.51 21.67
N SER A 240 38.76 -26.99 20.46
CA SER A 240 39.41 -28.28 20.17
C SER A 240 40.87 -28.04 19.79
#